data_AF-A0A926WJR4-F1
#
_entry.id   AF-A0A926WJR4-F1
#
_cell.length_a   1.000
_cell.length_b   1.000
_cell.length_c   1.000
_cell.angle_alpha   90.00
_cell.angle_beta   90.00
_cell.angle_gamma   90.00
#
_symmetry.space_group_name_H-M   'P 1'
#
loop_
_entity.id
_entity.type
_entity.pdbx_description
1 polymer ?
#
loop_
_entity_poly.entity_id
_entity_poly.type
_entity_poly.pdbx_seq_one_letter_code
_entity_poly.pdbx_strand_id
1 'polypeptide(L)'
;MRPFTFTFDASLEVYEQSKQYLEEHLEIASKLSELAWTYQSLGKVIPMTTENMFSGHFFPWHDSWEEIQVSYNLCLLGFYKQAMISLRSSFELGLLSVYWNLKDDGHEVIQNWLQSRKNTPPFRDIWRKIEQHPNFTIYQNKHNIKQRLLDLGYFHDYVHAKGKKFSTTIGILKSNKQTFEQRGFNKWVDAYEEIIKILSILHLIKYPVSVIRFDYSAKFGIDIPGFGGLDELEVDRLEKTIGEDAFESIQLIADSDSTVQDLIIWIKSLPNISEEKVQNQMIENDKSFILGMGFDNWVNMMKPNVDQFSEHERELYEQRVEHLRPWAKENGY
;
A
#
# COMPACT_ATOMS: atom_id res chain seq x y z
N MET A 1 19.36 40.65 1.26
CA MET A 1 19.30 39.21 0.89
C MET A 1 18.35 38.53 1.86
N ARG A 2 17.27 37.90 1.39
CA ARG A 2 16.39 37.12 2.27
C ARG A 2 17.10 35.80 2.59
N PRO A 3 17.27 35.42 3.88
CA PRO A 3 17.99 34.20 4.24
C PRO A 3 17.22 32.93 3.85
N PHE A 4 15.88 33.00 3.82
CA PHE A 4 15.01 31.94 3.32
C PHE A 4 14.61 32.22 1.89
N THR A 5 14.94 31.29 1.02
CA THR A 5 14.65 31.36 -0.40
C THR A 5 13.69 30.27 -0.86
N PHE A 6 13.38 29.33 0.04
CA PHE A 6 12.28 28.40 -0.10
C PHE A 6 11.03 29.03 0.49
N THR A 7 10.01 29.27 -0.34
CA THR A 7 8.76 29.93 0.07
C THR A 7 7.54 29.12 -0.32
N PHE A 8 6.41 29.36 0.34
CA PHE A 8 5.13 28.74 -0.02
C PHE A 8 4.68 29.13 -1.44
N ASP A 9 4.78 30.42 -1.80
CA ASP A 9 4.40 30.90 -3.14
C ASP A 9 5.18 30.18 -4.25
N ALA A 10 6.49 29.99 -4.06
CA ALA A 10 7.31 29.24 -5.02
C ALA A 10 6.90 27.76 -5.09
N SER A 11 6.55 27.14 -3.96
CA SER A 11 6.02 25.76 -3.97
C SER A 11 4.69 25.65 -4.73
N LEU A 12 3.80 26.66 -4.62
CA LEU A 12 2.53 26.69 -5.37
C LEU A 12 2.78 26.85 -6.87
N GLU A 13 3.70 27.73 -7.28
CA GLU A 13 4.11 27.84 -8.68
C GLU A 13 4.65 26.51 -9.23
N VAL A 14 5.48 25.81 -8.45
CA VAL A 14 6.03 24.50 -8.85
C VAL A 14 4.96 23.40 -8.87
N TYR A 15 3.98 23.47 -7.97
CA TYR A 15 2.85 22.53 -7.97
C TYR A 15 2.03 22.67 -9.25
N GLU A 16 1.69 23.88 -9.66
CA GLU A 16 0.97 24.10 -10.93
C GLU A 16 1.77 23.62 -12.15
N GLN A 17 3.09 23.85 -12.16
CA GLN A 17 3.97 23.32 -13.21
C GLN A 17 4.03 21.78 -13.21
N SER A 18 4.07 21.16 -12.03
CA SER A 18 4.06 19.69 -11.90
C SER A 18 2.73 19.10 -12.34
N LYS A 19 1.63 19.77 -12.02
CA LYS A 19 0.28 19.39 -12.45
C LYS A 19 0.15 19.50 -13.98
N GLN A 20 0.56 20.62 -14.56
CA GLN A 20 0.60 20.78 -16.02
C GLN A 20 1.45 19.69 -16.68
N TYR A 21 2.62 19.38 -16.11
CA TYR A 21 3.46 18.30 -16.61
C TYR A 21 2.74 16.95 -16.64
N LEU A 22 2.00 16.60 -15.58
CA LEU A 22 1.21 15.36 -15.50
C LEU A 22 -0.01 15.36 -16.44
N GLU A 23 -0.65 16.52 -16.65
CA GLU A 23 -1.74 16.67 -17.63
C GLU A 23 -1.24 16.49 -19.08
N GLU A 24 -0.02 16.93 -19.38
CA GLU A 24 0.64 16.76 -20.67
C GLU A 24 1.23 15.34 -20.87
N HIS A 25 1.48 14.61 -19.79
CA HIS A 25 2.12 13.28 -19.78
C HIS A 25 1.25 12.26 -19.02
N LEU A 26 0.07 11.98 -19.59
CA LEU A 26 -0.94 11.09 -18.99
C LEU A 26 -0.40 9.68 -18.69
N GLU A 27 0.59 9.21 -19.44
CA GLU A 27 1.27 7.94 -19.18
C GLU A 27 2.01 7.92 -17.84
N ILE A 28 2.62 9.04 -17.45
CA ILE A 28 3.30 9.18 -16.16
C ILE A 28 2.25 9.28 -15.04
N ALA A 29 1.21 10.08 -15.24
CA ALA A 29 0.12 10.21 -14.27
C ALA A 29 -0.59 8.87 -14.00
N SER A 30 -0.91 8.13 -15.07
CA SER A 30 -1.51 6.79 -14.98
C SER A 30 -0.57 5.82 -14.27
N LYS A 31 0.73 5.79 -14.62
CA LYS A 31 1.73 4.95 -13.96
C LYS A 31 1.81 5.23 -12.46
N LEU A 32 1.83 6.50 -12.04
CA LEU A 32 1.87 6.88 -10.64
C LEU A 32 0.63 6.41 -9.87
N SER A 33 -0.56 6.57 -10.47
CA SER A 33 -1.82 6.07 -9.93
C SER A 33 -1.80 4.55 -9.77
N GLU A 34 -1.40 3.80 -10.80
CA GLU A 34 -1.33 2.34 -10.75
C GLU A 34 -0.34 1.85 -9.68
N LEU A 35 0.84 2.46 -9.58
CA LEU A 35 1.82 2.12 -8.54
C LEU A 35 1.28 2.42 -7.13
N ALA A 36 0.57 3.54 -6.96
CA ALA A 36 -0.05 3.92 -5.70
C ALA A 36 -1.12 2.91 -5.26
N TRP A 37 -2.04 2.56 -6.17
CA TRP A 37 -3.03 1.52 -5.91
C TRP A 37 -2.41 0.16 -5.65
N THR A 38 -1.35 -0.20 -6.38
CA THR A 38 -0.63 -1.47 -6.16
C THR A 38 -0.09 -1.55 -4.73
N TYR A 39 0.58 -0.49 -4.26
CA TYR A 39 1.14 -0.49 -2.92
C TYR A 39 0.06 -0.46 -1.82
N GLN A 40 -1.03 0.28 -2.07
CA GLN A 40 -2.16 0.34 -1.16
C GLN A 40 -2.83 -1.05 -1.01
N SER A 41 -3.00 -1.79 -2.10
CA SER A 41 -3.50 -3.17 -2.07
C SER A 41 -2.60 -4.12 -1.27
N LEU A 42 -1.28 -3.87 -1.18
CA LEU A 42 -0.39 -4.70 -0.33
C LEU A 42 -0.77 -4.69 1.15
N GLY A 43 -1.49 -3.66 1.63
CA GLY A 43 -1.99 -3.64 3.00
C GLY A 43 -2.94 -4.81 3.27
N LYS A 44 -3.77 -5.18 2.29
CA LYS A 44 -4.70 -6.31 2.41
C LYS A 44 -4.00 -7.67 2.44
N VAL A 45 -2.77 -7.73 1.89
CA VAL A 45 -1.96 -8.96 1.85
C VAL A 45 -1.46 -9.34 3.25
N ILE A 46 -1.30 -8.37 4.15
CA ILE A 46 -0.84 -8.62 5.52
C ILE A 46 -2.03 -9.16 6.34
N PRO A 47 -1.99 -10.42 6.79
CA PRO A 47 -3.14 -11.02 7.45
C PRO A 47 -3.45 -10.36 8.79
N MET A 48 -4.72 -10.08 9.04
CA MET A 48 -5.22 -9.57 10.31
C MET A 48 -6.05 -10.65 11.01
N THR A 49 -5.61 -11.05 12.20
CA THR A 49 -6.23 -12.05 13.06
C THR A 49 -6.61 -11.42 14.40
N THR A 50 -7.44 -12.10 15.18
CA THR A 50 -7.78 -11.64 16.54
C THR A 50 -6.56 -11.53 17.46
N GLU A 51 -5.52 -12.34 17.21
CA GLU A 51 -4.28 -12.35 18.00
C GLU A 51 -3.37 -11.16 17.66
N ASN A 52 -3.30 -10.78 16.38
CA ASN A 52 -2.43 -9.70 15.93
C ASN A 52 -3.14 -8.34 15.81
N MET A 53 -4.47 -8.29 15.93
CA MET A 53 -5.25 -7.06 15.94
C MET A 53 -4.74 -6.15 17.07
N PHE A 54 -4.45 -4.88 16.75
CA PHE A 54 -3.87 -3.88 17.67
C PHE A 54 -2.46 -4.15 18.21
N SER A 55 -1.79 -5.21 17.74
CA SER A 55 -0.39 -5.47 18.15
C SER A 55 0.65 -4.54 17.49
N GLY A 56 0.21 -3.69 16.56
CA GLY A 56 1.11 -2.82 15.80
C GLY A 56 1.91 -3.54 14.71
N HIS A 57 1.71 -4.83 14.45
CA HIS A 57 2.38 -5.56 13.36
C HIS A 57 2.16 -4.93 11.96
N PHE A 58 1.02 -4.25 11.79
CA PHE A 58 0.63 -3.53 10.57
C PHE A 58 1.26 -2.13 10.46
N PHE A 59 1.77 -1.59 11.58
CA PHE A 59 2.30 -0.22 11.66
C PHE A 59 3.38 0.07 10.61
N PRO A 60 4.40 -0.79 10.38
CA PRO A 60 5.44 -0.47 9.41
C PRO A 60 4.94 -0.30 7.98
N TRP A 61 3.94 -1.09 7.56
CA TRP A 61 3.33 -0.90 6.25
C TRP A 61 2.54 0.42 6.18
N HIS A 62 1.75 0.70 7.22
CA HIS A 62 0.96 1.93 7.28
C HIS A 62 1.82 3.18 7.23
N ASP A 63 2.85 3.25 8.08
CA ASP A 63 3.81 4.35 8.16
C ASP A 63 4.62 4.48 6.86
N SER A 64 4.94 3.35 6.22
CA SER A 64 5.53 3.34 4.88
C SER A 64 4.60 3.96 3.82
N TRP A 65 3.29 3.74 3.91
CA TRP A 65 2.33 4.32 2.96
C TRP A 65 2.16 5.83 3.18
N GLU A 66 2.18 6.28 4.43
CA GLU A 66 2.19 7.71 4.75
C GLU A 66 3.44 8.39 4.19
N GLU A 67 4.63 7.81 4.36
CA GLU A 67 5.87 8.33 3.80
C GLU A 67 5.86 8.38 2.27
N ILE A 68 5.22 7.43 1.57
CA ILE A 68 5.05 7.49 0.12
C ILE A 68 4.23 8.73 -0.29
N GLN A 69 3.13 9.00 0.42
CA GLN A 69 2.27 10.17 0.15
C GLN A 69 3.02 11.48 0.43
N VAL A 70 3.76 11.55 1.53
CA VAL A 70 4.62 12.69 1.87
C VAL A 70 5.68 12.91 0.80
N SER A 71 6.35 11.84 0.36
CA SER A 71 7.34 11.87 -0.69
C SER A 71 6.79 12.42 -2.01
N TYR A 72 5.62 11.93 -2.44
CA TYR A 72 4.93 12.40 -3.63
C TYR A 72 4.61 13.90 -3.55
N ASN A 73 4.03 14.35 -2.44
CA ASN A 73 3.71 15.77 -2.23
C ASN A 73 4.98 16.65 -2.25
N LEU A 74 6.05 16.22 -1.59
CA LEU A 74 7.33 16.94 -1.62
C LEU A 74 7.91 17.03 -3.03
N CYS A 75 7.76 15.98 -3.84
CA CYS A 75 8.19 15.96 -5.23
C CYS A 75 7.43 17.02 -6.06
N LEU A 76 6.10 17.06 -5.94
CA LEU A 76 5.24 18.04 -6.63
C LEU A 76 5.53 19.49 -6.23
N LEU A 77 6.05 19.71 -5.02
CA LEU A 77 6.40 21.03 -4.50
C LEU A 77 7.86 21.44 -4.81
N GLY A 78 8.60 20.62 -5.58
CA GLY A 78 9.99 20.90 -5.97
C GLY A 78 11.04 20.58 -4.90
N PHE A 79 10.67 19.88 -3.82
CA PHE A 79 11.58 19.43 -2.76
C PHE A 79 12.15 18.04 -3.09
N TYR A 80 12.72 17.86 -4.29
CA TYR A 80 13.12 16.53 -4.80
C TYR A 80 14.08 15.76 -3.87
N LYS A 81 14.97 16.46 -3.15
CA LYS A 81 15.86 15.79 -2.19
C LYS A 81 15.08 15.23 -1.00
N GLN A 82 14.20 16.02 -0.41
CA GLN A 82 13.37 15.60 0.71
C GLN A 82 12.39 14.51 0.27
N ALA A 83 11.85 14.60 -0.95
CA ALA A 83 11.07 13.53 -1.56
C ALA A 83 11.85 12.21 -1.59
N MET A 84 13.10 12.19 -2.07
CA MET A 84 13.94 10.98 -2.07
C MET A 84 14.28 10.47 -0.66
N ILE A 85 14.42 11.35 0.34
CA ILE A 85 14.65 10.96 1.73
C ILE A 85 13.41 10.27 2.31
N SER A 86 12.22 10.85 2.10
CA SER A 86 10.95 10.28 2.54
C SER A 86 10.65 8.96 1.81
N LEU A 87 10.99 8.87 0.51
CA LEU A 87 10.87 7.63 -0.26
C LEU A 87 11.80 6.53 0.27
N ARG A 88 13.01 6.88 0.71
CA ARG A 88 13.91 5.96 1.42
C ARG A 88 13.30 5.47 2.74
N SER A 89 12.73 6.38 3.55
CA SER A 89 12.05 6.02 4.80
C SER A 89 10.92 5.02 4.54
N SER A 90 10.14 5.25 3.48
CA SER A 90 9.10 4.33 3.01
C SER A 90 9.66 2.94 2.74
N PHE A 91 10.75 2.85 1.95
CA PHE A 91 11.39 1.58 1.65
C PHE A 91 11.90 0.84 2.91
N GLU A 92 12.50 1.56 3.85
CA GLU A 92 12.97 0.96 5.11
C GLU A 92 11.81 0.43 5.96
N LEU A 93 10.72 1.19 6.07
CA LEU A 93 9.51 0.78 6.80
C LEU A 93 8.79 -0.39 6.12
N GLY A 94 8.67 -0.38 4.79
CA GLY A 94 8.14 -1.48 3.99
C GLY A 94 8.96 -2.76 4.12
N LEU A 95 10.29 -2.66 4.23
CA LEU A 95 11.15 -3.81 4.54
C LEU A 95 10.91 -4.35 5.96
N LEU A 96 10.69 -3.46 6.93
CA LEU A 96 10.38 -3.84 8.31
C LEU A 96 9.04 -4.56 8.43
N SER A 97 8.05 -4.18 7.61
CA SER A 97 6.77 -4.89 7.51
C SER A 97 6.98 -6.38 7.22
N VAL A 98 7.77 -6.71 6.21
CA VAL A 98 8.09 -8.10 5.85
C VAL A 98 8.94 -8.77 6.94
N TYR A 99 9.96 -8.08 7.43
CA TYR A 99 10.92 -8.63 8.38
C TYR A 99 10.30 -8.99 9.75
N TRP A 100 9.41 -8.15 10.27
CA TRP A 100 8.75 -8.41 11.55
C TRP A 100 7.68 -9.48 11.42
N ASN A 101 6.97 -9.53 10.29
CA ASN A 101 5.95 -10.55 10.08
C ASN A 101 6.50 -11.89 9.54
N LEU A 102 7.82 -12.04 9.36
CA LEU A 102 8.42 -13.22 8.71
C LEU A 102 8.09 -14.56 9.38
N LYS A 103 7.90 -14.61 10.70
CA LYS A 103 7.52 -15.82 11.44
C LYS A 103 6.09 -15.78 11.99
N ASP A 104 5.30 -14.81 11.51
CA ASP A 104 3.95 -14.52 12.00
C ASP A 104 3.88 -14.19 13.52
N ASP A 105 5.04 -13.93 14.13
CA ASP A 105 5.26 -13.46 15.51
C ASP A 105 5.41 -11.93 15.60
N GLY A 106 5.10 -11.23 14.51
CA GLY A 106 5.30 -9.78 14.40
C GLY A 106 4.65 -8.99 15.54
N HIS A 107 3.50 -9.47 16.01
CA HIS A 107 2.73 -8.90 17.11
C HIS A 107 3.47 -8.90 18.47
N GLU A 108 4.36 -9.86 18.72
CA GLU A 108 5.19 -9.93 19.93
C GLU A 108 6.50 -9.16 19.76
N VAL A 109 7.17 -9.35 18.62
CA VAL A 109 8.54 -8.89 18.43
C VAL A 109 8.62 -7.38 18.19
N ILE A 110 7.57 -6.80 17.59
CA ILE A 110 7.54 -5.36 17.25
C ILE A 110 7.35 -4.45 18.46
N GLN A 111 6.77 -4.95 19.57
CA GLN A 111 6.43 -4.15 20.74
C GLN A 111 7.61 -3.38 21.33
N ASN A 112 8.78 -4.02 21.41
CA ASN A 112 9.99 -3.36 21.92
C ASN A 112 10.48 -2.24 21.00
N TRP A 113 10.26 -2.37 19.68
CA TRP A 113 10.61 -1.32 18.73
C TRP A 113 9.60 -0.17 18.81
N LEU A 114 8.29 -0.45 18.85
CA LEU A 114 7.23 0.56 19.04
C LEU A 114 7.41 1.37 20.33
N GLN A 115 7.84 0.72 21.41
CA GLN A 115 8.09 1.35 22.71
C GLN A 115 9.48 1.98 22.81
N SER A 116 10.22 2.12 21.71
CA SER A 116 11.58 2.71 21.67
C SER A 116 12.61 2.00 22.57
N ARG A 117 12.39 0.72 22.89
CA ARG A 117 13.31 -0.12 23.69
C ARG A 117 14.37 -0.82 22.84
N LYS A 118 14.17 -0.88 21.52
CA LYS A 118 15.08 -1.51 20.57
C LYS A 118 15.22 -0.66 19.31
N ASN A 119 16.45 -0.51 18.83
CA ASN A 119 16.73 0.18 17.57
C ASN A 119 16.22 -0.60 16.36
N THR A 120 15.96 0.12 15.27
CA THR A 120 15.74 -0.49 13.96
C THR A 120 16.92 -1.38 13.57
N PRO A 121 16.69 -2.64 13.18
CA PRO A 121 17.77 -3.54 12.77
C PRO A 121 18.45 -3.02 11.49
N PRO A 122 19.78 -3.16 11.35
CA PRO A 122 20.47 -2.79 10.12
C PRO A 122 20.09 -3.74 8.98
N PHE A 123 20.19 -3.26 7.74
CA PHE A 123 19.85 -4.03 6.53
C PHE A 123 20.46 -5.44 6.49
N ARG A 124 21.74 -5.57 6.90
CA ARG A 124 22.43 -6.87 6.96
C ARG A 124 21.68 -7.88 7.83
N ASP A 125 21.17 -7.43 8.98
CA ASP A 125 20.47 -8.29 9.93
C ASP A 125 19.04 -8.59 9.45
N ILE A 126 18.39 -7.60 8.81
CA ILE A 126 17.10 -7.78 8.12
C ILE A 126 17.22 -8.88 7.06
N TRP A 127 18.16 -8.72 6.13
CA TRP A 127 18.36 -9.66 5.02
C TRP A 127 18.73 -11.05 5.53
N ARG A 128 19.61 -11.15 6.53
CA ARG A 128 19.99 -12.43 7.14
C ARG A 128 18.78 -13.19 7.70
N LYS A 129 17.76 -12.48 8.22
CA LYS A 129 16.52 -13.11 8.67
C LYS A 129 15.65 -13.51 7.47
N ILE A 130 15.47 -12.61 6.50
CA ILE A 130 14.65 -12.85 5.29
C ILE A 130 15.16 -14.07 4.50
N GLU A 131 16.47 -14.19 4.28
CA GLU A 131 17.06 -15.28 3.50
C GLU A 131 16.90 -16.67 4.16
N GLN A 132 16.56 -16.74 5.44
CA GLN A 132 16.27 -18.00 6.13
C GLN A 132 14.88 -18.55 5.80
N HIS A 133 13.99 -17.73 5.24
CA HIS A 133 12.64 -18.16 4.90
C HIS A 133 12.65 -18.94 3.57
N PRO A 134 12.02 -20.13 3.48
CA PRO A 134 12.09 -21.00 2.30
C PRO A 134 11.67 -20.31 1.00
N ASN A 135 10.55 -19.59 1.01
CA ASN A 135 10.04 -18.87 -0.17
C ASN A 135 11.05 -17.84 -0.71
N PHE A 136 11.72 -17.11 0.19
CA PHE A 136 12.75 -16.15 -0.19
C PHE A 136 13.99 -16.84 -0.75
N THR A 137 14.38 -18.00 -0.22
CA THR A 137 15.48 -18.80 -0.78
C THR A 137 15.17 -19.25 -2.22
N ILE A 138 13.96 -19.77 -2.45
CA ILE A 138 13.51 -20.20 -3.78
C ILE A 138 13.56 -19.03 -4.77
N TYR A 139 12.96 -17.90 -4.40
CA TYR A 139 12.91 -16.72 -5.26
C TYR A 139 14.31 -16.12 -5.51
N GLN A 140 15.14 -16.02 -4.46
CA GLN A 140 16.50 -15.49 -4.54
C GLN A 140 17.38 -16.28 -5.52
N ASN A 141 17.24 -17.60 -5.57
CA ASN A 141 18.03 -18.45 -6.46
C ASN A 141 17.73 -18.21 -7.95
N LYS A 142 16.51 -17.76 -8.29
CA LYS A 142 16.10 -17.45 -9.67
C LYS A 142 16.35 -15.98 -10.03
N HIS A 143 15.98 -15.05 -9.15
CA HIS A 143 15.87 -13.62 -9.49
C HIS A 143 16.91 -12.71 -8.85
N ASN A 144 17.73 -13.23 -7.93
CA ASN A 144 18.73 -12.46 -7.19
C ASN A 144 18.19 -11.15 -6.56
N ILE A 145 17.02 -11.22 -5.90
CA ILE A 145 16.34 -10.07 -5.29
C ILE A 145 17.22 -9.29 -4.30
N LYS A 146 18.17 -9.97 -3.63
CA LYS A 146 19.18 -9.33 -2.78
C LYS A 146 19.97 -8.25 -3.52
N GLN A 147 20.38 -8.52 -4.75
CA GLN A 147 21.15 -7.55 -5.52
C GLN A 147 20.30 -6.32 -5.86
N ARG A 148 19.03 -6.51 -6.26
CA ARG A 148 18.10 -5.40 -6.49
C ARG A 148 17.93 -4.53 -5.23
N LEU A 149 17.83 -5.16 -4.06
CA LEU A 149 17.80 -4.44 -2.77
C LEU A 149 19.09 -3.65 -2.50
N LEU A 150 20.25 -4.25 -2.75
CA LEU A 150 21.54 -3.59 -2.57
C LEU A 150 21.74 -2.44 -3.56
N ASP A 151 21.21 -2.57 -4.78
CA ASP A 151 21.27 -1.53 -5.80
C ASP A 151 20.50 -0.28 -5.37
N LEU A 152 19.44 -0.42 -4.55
CA LEU A 152 18.76 0.71 -3.88
C LEU A 152 19.60 1.39 -2.79
N GLY A 153 20.77 0.87 -2.43
CA GLY A 153 21.67 1.48 -1.45
C GLY A 153 22.09 2.91 -1.77
N TYR A 154 21.95 3.36 -3.03
CA TYR A 154 22.20 4.76 -3.42
C TYR A 154 21.27 5.76 -2.71
N PHE A 155 20.11 5.34 -2.18
CA PHE A 155 19.24 6.22 -1.41
C PHE A 155 19.93 6.82 -0.17
N HIS A 156 20.86 6.08 0.45
CA HIS A 156 21.67 6.59 1.56
C HIS A 156 22.53 7.79 1.15
N ASP A 157 22.82 7.95 -0.13
CA ASP A 157 23.67 9.04 -0.60
C ASP A 157 22.95 10.40 -0.52
N TYR A 158 21.61 10.43 -0.52
CA TYR A 158 20.79 11.66 -0.44
C TYR A 158 20.72 12.28 0.96
N VAL A 159 21.11 11.54 2.00
CA VAL A 159 21.30 12.05 3.37
C VAL A 159 22.76 12.42 3.65
N HIS A 160 23.48 12.87 2.61
CA HIS A 160 24.89 13.33 2.68
C HIS A 160 25.96 12.25 2.93
N ALA A 161 25.63 10.95 2.81
CA ALA A 161 26.61 9.88 3.06
C ALA A 161 27.79 9.85 2.07
N LYS A 162 27.58 10.31 0.82
CA LYS A 162 28.65 10.42 -0.20
C LYS A 162 28.92 11.86 -0.66
N GLY A 163 28.72 12.82 0.25
CA GLY A 163 29.09 14.22 0.04
C GLY A 163 28.30 14.93 -1.07
N LYS A 164 28.94 15.92 -1.71
CA LYS A 164 28.26 16.89 -2.61
C LYS A 164 27.56 16.24 -3.80
N LYS A 165 28.11 15.14 -4.34
CA LYS A 165 27.61 14.51 -5.59
C LYS A 165 26.13 14.17 -5.51
N PHE A 166 25.64 13.59 -4.43
CA PHE A 166 24.23 13.22 -4.29
C PHE A 166 23.39 14.27 -3.56
N SER A 167 24.06 15.23 -2.89
CA SER A 167 23.40 16.31 -2.16
C SER A 167 22.80 17.39 -3.07
N THR A 168 23.22 17.48 -4.33
CA THR A 168 22.90 18.63 -5.22
C THR A 168 22.52 18.25 -6.66
N THR A 169 22.26 16.97 -6.97
CA THR A 169 22.10 16.51 -8.38
C THR A 169 20.83 15.71 -8.68
N ILE A 170 19.89 15.61 -7.74
CA ILE A 170 18.55 15.13 -8.11
C ILE A 170 17.95 16.11 -9.13
N GLY A 171 18.19 17.40 -8.89
CA GLY A 171 17.75 18.53 -9.67
C GLY A 171 18.82 19.33 -10.45
N ILE A 172 18.51 20.60 -10.76
CA ILE A 172 19.47 21.58 -11.31
C ILE A 172 20.52 21.89 -10.24
N LEU A 173 21.78 21.90 -10.66
CA LEU A 173 22.90 22.20 -9.79
C LEU A 173 22.80 23.67 -9.33
N LYS A 174 22.46 23.89 -8.05
CA LYS A 174 22.32 25.21 -7.39
C LYS A 174 21.07 26.04 -7.77
N SER A 175 19.87 25.46 -7.74
CA SER A 175 18.69 26.33 -7.57
C SER A 175 18.69 26.91 -6.16
N ASN A 176 18.58 28.24 -6.06
CA ASN A 176 18.45 28.91 -4.77
C ASN A 176 16.98 28.99 -4.33
N LYS A 177 16.01 28.46 -5.07
CA LYS A 177 14.58 28.42 -4.73
C LYS A 177 13.96 27.11 -5.23
N GLN A 178 12.72 26.82 -4.89
CA GLN A 178 12.00 25.72 -5.53
C GLN A 178 11.77 26.04 -7.01
N THR A 179 12.01 25.06 -7.86
CA THR A 179 11.74 25.10 -9.30
C THR A 179 11.24 23.74 -9.74
N PHE A 180 10.30 23.70 -10.68
CA PHE A 180 9.96 22.45 -11.34
C PHE A 180 11.14 22.01 -12.20
N GLU A 181 11.55 20.76 -12.04
CA GLU A 181 12.68 20.19 -12.74
C GLU A 181 12.32 18.79 -13.20
N GLN A 182 11.91 18.69 -14.46
CA GLN A 182 11.50 17.44 -15.10
C GLN A 182 12.47 16.27 -14.84
N ARG A 183 13.79 16.53 -14.89
CA ARG A 183 14.80 15.51 -14.59
C ARG A 183 14.73 15.01 -13.14
N GLY A 184 14.50 15.91 -12.18
CA GLY A 184 14.36 15.55 -10.77
C GLY A 184 13.07 14.77 -10.53
N PHE A 185 11.98 15.22 -11.15
CA PHE A 185 10.69 14.54 -11.12
C PHE A 185 10.80 13.11 -11.68
N ASN A 186 11.34 12.93 -12.89
CA ASN A 186 11.43 11.61 -13.52
C ASN A 186 12.35 10.66 -12.77
N LYS A 187 13.46 11.15 -12.18
CA LYS A 187 14.30 10.33 -11.30
C LYS A 187 13.54 9.85 -10.07
N TRP A 188 12.68 10.70 -9.50
CA TRP A 188 11.81 10.30 -8.39
C TRP A 188 10.78 9.26 -8.84
N VAL A 189 10.19 9.41 -10.03
CA VAL A 189 9.26 8.41 -10.61
C VAL A 189 9.94 7.05 -10.77
N ASP A 190 11.16 7.01 -11.32
CA ASP A 190 11.92 5.76 -11.50
C ASP A 190 12.23 5.10 -10.15
N ALA A 191 12.63 5.91 -9.17
CA ALA A 191 12.93 5.47 -7.82
C ALA A 191 11.69 4.94 -7.09
N TYR A 192 10.56 5.61 -7.27
CA TYR A 192 9.26 5.24 -6.71
C TYR A 192 8.80 3.90 -7.29
N GLU A 193 8.83 3.76 -8.61
CA GLU A 193 8.50 2.50 -9.29
C GLU A 193 9.32 1.32 -8.77
N GLU A 194 10.65 1.46 -8.68
CA GLU A 194 11.50 0.35 -8.27
C GLU A 194 11.25 -0.05 -6.81
N ILE A 195 10.98 0.92 -5.92
CA ILE A 195 10.60 0.64 -4.54
C ILE A 195 9.27 -0.11 -4.47
N ILE A 196 8.23 0.36 -5.18
CA ILE A 196 6.94 -0.32 -5.18
C ILE A 196 7.09 -1.75 -5.69
N LYS A 197 7.78 -1.95 -6.82
CA LYS A 197 8.04 -3.29 -7.37
C LYS A 197 8.73 -4.22 -6.38
N ILE A 198 9.81 -3.76 -5.75
CA ILE A 198 10.56 -4.58 -4.79
C ILE A 198 9.69 -4.89 -3.58
N LEU A 199 9.04 -3.89 -2.98
CA LEU A 199 8.21 -4.12 -1.80
C LEU A 199 7.02 -5.03 -2.10
N SER A 200 6.39 -4.91 -3.27
CA SER A 200 5.38 -5.84 -3.75
C SER A 200 5.94 -7.25 -3.81
N ILE A 201 7.05 -7.47 -4.51
CA ILE A 201 7.69 -8.80 -4.60
C ILE A 201 7.95 -9.39 -3.21
N LEU A 202 8.51 -8.62 -2.28
CA LEU A 202 8.81 -9.12 -0.93
C LEU A 202 7.55 -9.51 -0.15
N HIS A 203 6.47 -8.71 -0.22
CA HIS A 203 5.21 -9.04 0.45
C HIS A 203 4.56 -10.28 -0.17
N LEU A 204 4.53 -10.39 -1.49
CA LEU A 204 3.96 -11.54 -2.19
C LEU A 204 4.74 -12.84 -1.93
N ILE A 205 6.08 -12.78 -1.80
CA ILE A 205 6.89 -13.95 -1.40
C ILE A 205 6.55 -14.42 0.02
N LYS A 206 6.31 -13.48 0.94
CA LYS A 206 5.91 -13.82 2.33
C LYS A 206 4.48 -14.34 2.40
N TYR A 207 3.58 -13.80 1.59
CA TYR A 207 2.16 -14.13 1.61
C TYR A 207 1.71 -14.63 0.22
N PRO A 208 2.17 -15.82 -0.20
CA PRO A 208 1.90 -16.33 -1.55
C PRO A 208 0.41 -16.58 -1.84
N VAL A 209 -0.48 -16.56 -0.85
CA VAL A 209 -1.94 -16.57 -1.09
C VAL A 209 -2.40 -15.39 -1.96
N SER A 210 -1.71 -14.26 -1.92
CA SER A 210 -2.13 -13.03 -2.60
C SER A 210 -1.91 -13.04 -4.11
N VAL A 211 -1.30 -14.09 -4.68
CA VAL A 211 -1.24 -14.27 -6.14
C VAL A 211 -2.37 -15.15 -6.68
N ILE A 212 -3.16 -15.75 -5.78
CA ILE A 212 -4.30 -16.59 -6.17
C ILE A 212 -5.47 -15.71 -6.61
N ARG A 213 -5.87 -15.85 -7.87
CA ARG A 213 -7.09 -15.23 -8.41
C ARG A 213 -8.32 -15.99 -7.94
N PHE A 214 -9.15 -15.33 -7.13
CA PHE A 214 -10.40 -15.88 -6.65
C PHE A 214 -11.39 -14.78 -6.28
N ASP A 215 -12.65 -14.92 -6.69
CA ASP A 215 -13.74 -14.08 -6.20
C ASP A 215 -14.11 -14.44 -4.75
N TYR A 216 -13.41 -13.84 -3.80
CA TYR A 216 -13.69 -14.01 -2.37
C TYR A 216 -15.07 -13.47 -1.98
N SER A 217 -15.60 -12.48 -2.71
CA SER A 217 -16.91 -11.89 -2.42
C SER A 217 -18.05 -12.88 -2.64
N ALA A 218 -17.92 -13.81 -3.60
CA ALA A 218 -18.89 -14.89 -3.79
C ALA A 218 -19.04 -15.80 -2.56
N LYS A 219 -18.01 -15.90 -1.71
CA LYS A 219 -18.01 -16.72 -0.50
C LYS A 219 -18.32 -15.93 0.77
N PHE A 220 -17.78 -14.72 0.87
CA PHE A 220 -17.79 -13.95 2.12
C PHE A 220 -18.62 -12.67 2.05
N GLY A 221 -19.09 -12.25 0.87
CA GLY A 221 -19.80 -10.99 0.68
C GLY A 221 -18.85 -9.80 0.81
N ILE A 222 -19.22 -8.80 1.61
CA ILE A 222 -18.40 -7.61 1.83
C ILE A 222 -17.45 -7.75 3.03
N ASP A 223 -17.68 -8.75 3.90
CA ASP A 223 -16.88 -9.01 5.10
C ASP A 223 -15.87 -10.15 4.82
N ILE A 224 -14.95 -9.87 3.89
CA ILE A 224 -13.90 -10.83 3.52
C ILE A 224 -12.88 -10.89 4.67
N PRO A 225 -12.60 -12.07 5.25
CA PRO A 225 -11.61 -12.17 6.32
C PRO A 225 -10.21 -11.77 5.83
N GLY A 226 -9.45 -11.09 6.68
CA GLY A 226 -8.09 -10.65 6.39
C GLY A 226 -7.06 -11.77 6.41
N PHE A 227 -7.22 -12.82 5.60
CA PHE A 227 -6.22 -13.90 5.46
C PHE A 227 -5.14 -13.60 4.40
N GLY A 228 -5.13 -12.41 3.81
CA GLY A 228 -4.13 -11.98 2.82
C GLY A 228 -4.54 -12.13 1.35
N GLY A 229 -5.79 -12.53 1.07
CA GLY A 229 -6.31 -12.63 -0.29
C GLY A 229 -6.58 -11.26 -0.92
N LEU A 230 -6.43 -11.18 -2.24
CA LEU A 230 -6.70 -9.98 -3.04
C LEU A 230 -7.78 -10.27 -4.08
N ASP A 231 -8.51 -9.23 -4.50
CA ASP A 231 -9.44 -9.39 -5.61
C ASP A 231 -8.69 -9.62 -6.94
N GLU A 232 -9.39 -10.16 -7.95
CA GLU A 232 -8.76 -10.53 -9.22
C GLU A 232 -8.11 -9.32 -9.93
N LEU A 233 -8.71 -8.13 -9.83
CA LEU A 233 -8.17 -6.91 -10.44
C LEU A 233 -6.92 -6.40 -9.71
N GLU A 234 -6.86 -6.55 -8.40
CA GLU A 234 -5.69 -6.27 -7.58
C GLU A 234 -4.53 -7.21 -7.92
N VAL A 235 -4.82 -8.50 -8.10
CA VAL A 235 -3.84 -9.50 -8.55
C VAL A 235 -3.31 -9.14 -9.94
N ASP A 236 -4.18 -8.81 -10.89
CA ASP A 236 -3.79 -8.40 -12.24
C ASP A 236 -2.92 -7.14 -12.23
N ARG A 237 -3.25 -6.16 -11.37
CA ARG A 237 -2.45 -4.95 -11.20
C ARG A 237 -1.05 -5.26 -10.63
N LEU A 238 -0.97 -6.17 -9.67
CA LEU A 238 0.31 -6.62 -9.10
C LEU A 238 1.17 -7.33 -10.13
N GLU A 239 0.60 -8.27 -10.90
CA GLU A 239 1.30 -8.97 -11.98
C GLU A 239 1.88 -7.98 -12.99
N LYS A 240 1.05 -7.04 -13.46
CA LYS A 240 1.48 -5.99 -14.39
C LYS A 240 2.61 -5.14 -13.80
N THR A 241 2.57 -4.86 -12.50
CA THR A 241 3.56 -4.00 -11.83
C THR A 241 4.90 -4.73 -11.66
N ILE A 242 4.90 -5.95 -11.14
CA ILE A 242 6.15 -6.68 -10.83
C ILE A 242 6.74 -7.39 -12.06
N GLY A 243 5.92 -7.64 -13.08
CA GLY A 243 6.25 -8.36 -14.29
C GLY A 243 5.92 -9.86 -14.20
N GLU A 244 5.52 -10.42 -15.33
CA GLU A 244 5.07 -11.82 -15.49
C GLU A 244 6.07 -12.84 -14.94
N ASP A 245 7.37 -12.76 -15.29
CA ASP A 245 8.39 -13.71 -14.82
C ASP A 245 8.57 -13.70 -13.29
N ALA A 246 8.45 -12.52 -12.66
CA ALA A 246 8.47 -12.40 -11.21
C ALA A 246 7.20 -13.00 -10.60
N PHE A 247 6.04 -12.70 -11.18
CA PHE A 247 4.74 -13.18 -10.73
C PHE A 247 4.63 -14.71 -10.82
N GLU A 248 4.94 -15.30 -11.98
CA GLU A 248 4.95 -16.76 -12.20
C GLU A 248 5.79 -17.50 -11.16
N SER A 249 6.93 -16.91 -10.79
CA SER A 249 7.82 -17.53 -9.81
C SER A 249 7.24 -17.54 -8.40
N ILE A 250 6.42 -16.55 -8.07
CA ILE A 250 5.70 -16.48 -6.79
C ILE A 250 4.46 -17.37 -6.85
N GLN A 251 3.80 -17.48 -8.00
CA GLN A 251 2.73 -18.44 -8.22
C GLN A 251 3.19 -19.88 -7.99
N LEU A 252 4.37 -20.25 -8.49
CA LEU A 252 4.95 -21.57 -8.23
C LEU A 252 5.21 -21.82 -6.73
N ILE A 253 5.57 -20.77 -5.98
CA ILE A 253 5.70 -20.86 -4.51
C ILE A 253 4.31 -21.13 -3.90
N ALA A 254 3.28 -20.39 -4.30
CA ALA A 254 1.91 -20.57 -3.83
C ALA A 254 1.35 -21.98 -4.14
N ASP A 255 1.62 -22.49 -5.34
CA ASP A 255 1.18 -23.80 -5.81
C ASP A 255 1.84 -24.95 -5.02
N SER A 256 3.05 -24.72 -4.52
CA SER A 256 3.82 -25.70 -3.73
C SER A 256 3.61 -25.58 -2.23
N ASP A 257 2.98 -24.49 -1.76
CA ASP A 257 2.73 -24.23 -0.35
C ASP A 257 1.45 -24.93 0.11
N SER A 258 1.59 -26.00 0.90
CA SER A 258 0.45 -26.78 1.40
C SER A 258 -0.54 -25.95 2.19
N THR A 259 -0.08 -24.95 2.95
CA THR A 259 -0.96 -24.10 3.75
C THR A 259 -1.82 -23.20 2.85
N VAL A 260 -1.25 -22.66 1.78
CA VAL A 260 -2.01 -21.92 0.76
C VAL A 260 -3.02 -22.84 0.07
N GLN A 261 -2.59 -24.02 -0.36
CA GLN A 261 -3.48 -24.97 -1.04
C GLN A 261 -4.65 -25.42 -0.16
N ASP A 262 -4.38 -25.75 1.10
CA ASP A 262 -5.42 -26.13 2.07
C ASP A 262 -6.42 -24.99 2.31
N LEU A 263 -5.93 -23.75 2.44
CA LEU A 263 -6.77 -22.56 2.56
C LEU A 263 -7.69 -22.40 1.35
N ILE A 264 -7.16 -22.49 0.14
CA ILE A 264 -7.95 -22.35 -1.09
C ILE A 264 -8.95 -23.49 -1.26
N ILE A 265 -8.60 -24.72 -0.91
CA ILE A 265 -9.52 -25.87 -0.90
C ILE A 265 -10.66 -25.61 0.08
N TRP A 266 -10.35 -25.16 1.29
CA TRP A 266 -11.36 -24.81 2.29
C TRP A 266 -12.30 -23.70 1.79
N ILE A 267 -11.77 -22.59 1.26
CA ILE A 267 -12.59 -21.49 0.72
C ILE A 267 -13.51 -21.98 -0.40
N LYS A 268 -13.00 -22.81 -1.31
CA LYS A 268 -13.79 -23.39 -2.41
C LYS A 268 -14.91 -24.31 -1.91
N SER A 269 -14.70 -24.99 -0.78
CA SER A 269 -15.70 -25.87 -0.16
C SER A 269 -16.87 -25.13 0.50
N LEU A 270 -16.70 -23.83 0.81
CA LEU A 270 -17.77 -23.02 1.39
C LEU A 270 -18.90 -22.81 0.38
N PRO A 271 -20.18 -22.85 0.81
CA PRO A 271 -21.28 -22.43 -0.06
C PRO A 271 -21.15 -20.94 -0.39
N ASN A 272 -21.68 -20.53 -1.55
CA ASN A 272 -21.76 -19.11 -1.87
C ASN A 272 -22.67 -18.40 -0.87
N ILE A 273 -22.34 -17.16 -0.54
CA ILE A 273 -23.17 -16.32 0.33
C ILE A 273 -24.47 -15.95 -0.39
N SER A 274 -25.59 -15.93 0.34
CA SER A 274 -26.87 -15.48 -0.22
C SER A 274 -26.95 -13.95 -0.24
N GLU A 275 -27.74 -13.40 -1.16
CA GLU A 275 -27.99 -11.95 -1.25
C GLU A 275 -28.53 -11.37 0.07
N GLU A 276 -29.44 -12.09 0.75
CA GLU A 276 -29.95 -11.70 2.07
C GLU A 276 -28.82 -11.54 3.11
N LYS A 277 -27.84 -12.45 3.12
CA LYS A 277 -26.70 -12.36 4.05
C LYS A 277 -25.79 -11.18 3.70
N VAL A 278 -25.59 -10.90 2.41
CA VAL A 278 -24.83 -9.73 1.97
C VAL A 278 -25.54 -8.44 2.39
N GLN A 279 -26.86 -8.36 2.23
CA GLN A 279 -27.64 -7.22 2.70
C GLN A 279 -27.54 -7.01 4.21
N ASN A 280 -27.58 -8.09 4.99
CA ASN A 280 -27.38 -8.01 6.44
C ASN A 280 -25.98 -7.50 6.81
N GLN A 281 -24.92 -7.95 6.12
CA GLN A 281 -23.57 -7.41 6.31
C GLN A 281 -23.52 -5.91 6.00
N MET A 282 -24.13 -5.48 4.89
CA MET A 282 -24.21 -4.06 4.52
C MET A 282 -24.92 -3.23 5.59
N ILE A 283 -26.04 -3.71 6.13
CA ILE A 283 -26.78 -3.04 7.21
C ILE A 283 -25.91 -2.85 8.45
N GLU A 284 -25.19 -3.88 8.91
CA GLU A 284 -24.31 -3.76 10.09
C GLU A 284 -23.11 -2.83 9.85
N ASN A 285 -22.57 -2.85 8.63
CA ASN A 285 -21.52 -1.92 8.24
C ASN A 285 -22.03 -0.46 8.23
N ASP A 286 -23.20 -0.22 7.63
CA ASP A 286 -23.85 1.09 7.58
C ASP A 286 -24.20 1.60 8.98
N LYS A 287 -24.68 0.74 9.89
CA LYS A 287 -24.85 1.10 11.32
C LYS A 287 -23.56 1.64 11.91
N SER A 288 -22.43 0.97 11.66
CA SER A 288 -21.12 1.38 12.18
C SER A 288 -20.70 2.76 11.67
N PHE A 289 -20.96 3.09 10.41
CA PHE A 289 -20.75 4.44 9.88
C PHE A 289 -21.69 5.45 10.54
N ILE A 290 -22.98 5.14 10.66
CA ILE A 290 -23.99 6.01 11.28
C ILE A 290 -23.63 6.32 12.74
N LEU A 291 -23.09 5.36 13.51
CA LEU A 291 -22.58 5.60 14.87
C LEU A 291 -21.50 6.70 14.89
N GLY A 292 -20.64 6.76 13.87
CA GLY A 292 -19.51 7.67 13.80
C GLY A 292 -19.84 9.06 13.26
N MET A 293 -20.79 9.18 12.33
CA MET A 293 -21.08 10.44 11.63
C MET A 293 -22.54 10.90 11.68
N GLY A 294 -23.47 10.06 12.13
CA GLY A 294 -24.91 10.32 12.14
C GLY A 294 -25.62 9.96 10.83
N PHE A 295 -26.93 9.73 10.91
CA PHE A 295 -27.73 9.19 9.81
C PHE A 295 -27.77 10.10 8.58
N ASP A 296 -28.06 11.39 8.76
CA ASP A 296 -28.18 12.34 7.66
C ASP A 296 -26.85 12.52 6.92
N ASN A 297 -25.73 12.48 7.64
CA ASN A 297 -24.40 12.55 7.05
C ASN A 297 -24.06 11.28 6.26
N TRP A 298 -24.41 10.10 6.79
CA TRP A 298 -24.27 8.84 6.06
C TRP A 298 -25.09 8.83 4.76
N VAL A 299 -26.35 9.28 4.79
CA VAL A 299 -27.17 9.41 3.57
C VAL A 299 -26.52 10.37 2.56
N ASN A 300 -26.02 11.51 3.02
CA ASN A 300 -25.34 12.48 2.15
C ASN A 300 -24.03 11.94 1.56
N MET A 301 -23.27 11.15 2.33
CA MET A 301 -22.07 10.46 1.88
C MET A 301 -22.38 9.43 0.80
N MET A 302 -23.52 8.72 0.91
CA MET A 302 -23.88 7.65 -0.03
C MET A 302 -24.47 8.17 -1.35
N LYS A 303 -25.06 9.37 -1.39
CA LYS A 303 -25.70 9.94 -2.58
C LYS A 303 -24.89 9.83 -3.89
N PRO A 304 -23.59 10.21 -3.93
CA PRO A 304 -22.82 10.13 -5.17
C PRO A 304 -22.70 8.70 -5.73
N ASN A 305 -22.74 7.69 -4.86
CA ASN A 305 -22.67 6.28 -5.25
C ASN A 305 -24.03 5.78 -5.75
N VAL A 306 -25.12 6.18 -5.09
CA VAL A 306 -26.50 5.77 -5.45
C VAL A 306 -26.87 6.20 -6.87
N ASP A 307 -26.35 7.34 -7.33
CA ASP A 307 -26.57 7.81 -8.69
C ASP A 307 -25.99 6.86 -9.75
N GLN A 308 -24.98 6.06 -9.39
CA GLN A 308 -24.32 5.09 -10.27
C GLN A 308 -24.91 3.67 -10.14
N PHE A 309 -25.76 3.43 -9.15
CA PHE A 309 -26.39 2.12 -8.95
C PHE A 309 -27.37 1.76 -10.07
N SER A 310 -27.43 0.47 -10.37
CA SER A 310 -28.52 -0.12 -11.15
C SER A 310 -29.86 0.00 -10.42
N GLU A 311 -30.97 -0.23 -11.14
CA GLU A 311 -32.32 -0.19 -10.56
C GLU A 311 -32.45 -1.12 -9.35
N HIS A 312 -31.98 -2.37 -9.48
CA HIS A 312 -31.98 -3.36 -8.39
C HIS A 312 -31.15 -2.91 -7.17
N GLU A 313 -29.96 -2.37 -7.39
CA GLU A 313 -29.10 -1.88 -6.30
C GLU A 313 -29.69 -0.66 -5.58
N ARG A 314 -30.42 0.20 -6.31
CA ARG A 314 -31.16 1.31 -5.72
C ARG A 314 -32.31 0.82 -4.86
N GLU A 315 -33.09 -0.16 -5.31
CA GLU A 315 -34.15 -0.76 -4.50
C GLU A 315 -33.58 -1.36 -3.20
N LEU A 316 -32.48 -2.10 -3.27
CA LEU A 316 -31.81 -2.65 -2.10
C LEU A 316 -31.30 -1.55 -1.16
N TYR A 317 -30.74 -0.46 -1.71
CA TYR A 317 -30.32 0.69 -0.91
C TYR A 317 -31.50 1.38 -0.23
N GLU A 318 -32.62 1.60 -0.93
CA GLU A 318 -33.83 2.19 -0.37
C GLU A 318 -34.38 1.35 0.78
N GLN A 319 -34.43 0.02 0.62
CA GLN A 319 -34.81 -0.91 1.69
C GLN A 319 -33.89 -0.78 2.91
N ARG A 320 -32.57 -0.65 2.71
CA ARG A 320 -31.63 -0.41 3.81
C ARG A 320 -31.87 0.93 4.50
N VAL A 321 -32.12 2.00 3.74
CA VAL A 321 -32.44 3.33 4.28
C VAL A 321 -33.72 3.29 5.12
N GLU A 322 -34.76 2.60 4.65
CA GLU A 322 -36.01 2.41 5.39
C GLU A 322 -35.81 1.63 6.67
N HIS A 323 -34.94 0.62 6.66
CA HIS A 323 -34.58 -0.16 7.85
C HIS A 323 -33.74 0.64 8.87
N LEU A 324 -32.75 1.40 8.40
CA LEU A 324 -31.77 2.09 9.24
C LEU A 324 -32.31 3.39 9.86
N ARG A 325 -33.25 4.07 9.20
CA ARG A 325 -33.83 5.34 9.69
C ARG A 325 -34.49 5.22 11.07
N PRO A 326 -35.42 4.28 11.33
CA PRO A 326 -36.00 4.13 12.66
C PRO A 326 -34.94 3.71 13.69
N TRP A 327 -34.04 2.80 13.33
CA TRP A 327 -32.94 2.37 14.20
C TRP A 327 -32.05 3.53 14.63
N ALA A 328 -31.63 4.39 13.71
CA ALA A 328 -30.79 5.56 14.02
C ALA A 328 -31.52 6.54 14.95
N LYS A 329 -32.80 6.81 14.66
CA LYS A 329 -33.66 7.67 15.50
C LYS A 329 -33.81 7.13 16.93
N GLU A 330 -34.00 5.83 17.09
CA GLU A 330 -34.14 5.19 18.41
C GLU A 330 -32.84 5.27 19.23
N ASN A 331 -31.68 5.28 18.57
CA ASN A 331 -30.38 5.30 19.23
C ASN A 331 -29.73 6.70 19.27
N GLY A 332 -30.38 7.73 18.71
CA GLY A 332 -29.94 9.12 18.79
C GLY A 332 -28.84 9.51 17.80
N TYR A 333 -28.77 8.85 16.64
CA TYR A 333 -27.77 9.10 15.58
C TYR A 333 -28.35 9.78 14.33
#